data_AF-A0A521A2Q6-F1
#
_entry.id   AF-A0A521A2Q6-F1
#
_cell.length_a   1.000
_cell.length_b   1.000
_cell.length_c   1.000
_cell.angle_alpha   90.00
_cell.angle_beta   90.00
_cell.angle_gamma   90.00
#
_symmetry.space_group_name_H-M   'P 1'
#
loop_
_entity.id
_entity.type
_entity.pdbx_description
1 polymer ?
#
loop_
_entity_poly.entity_id
_entity_poly.type
_entity_poly.pdbx_seq_one_letter_code
_entity_poly.pdbx_strand_id
1 'polypeptide(L)'
;MEEHSEQHYNALAKKMMKATKLDSPGPDFTANIMQQLKVSQESTIAYKPPISKRAWFFIFAIVVLGLVSYVLYGNESSLGWFDNISWRYAEESKLEQLLSGMVISKTILYTTIIFGILMFIQVTTLKNYFDKRLAT
;
A
#
# COMPACT_ATOMS: atom_id res chain seq x y z
N MET A 1 47.14 33.65 -33.21
CA MET A 1 47.96 32.56 -33.77
C MET A 1 47.62 31.19 -33.17
N GLU A 2 46.89 31.12 -32.04
CA GLU A 2 46.57 29.84 -31.36
C GLU A 2 45.30 29.13 -31.87
N GLU A 3 44.35 29.83 -32.51
CA GLU A 3 43.14 29.17 -33.03
C GLU A 3 43.41 28.24 -34.23
N HIS A 4 44.43 28.53 -35.04
CA HIS A 4 44.76 27.73 -36.21
C HIS A 4 45.40 26.38 -35.84
N SER A 5 46.08 26.28 -34.68
CA SER A 5 46.65 25.02 -34.21
C SER A 5 45.56 24.10 -33.64
N GLU A 6 44.66 24.63 -32.81
CA GLU A 6 43.48 23.94 -32.27
C GLU A 6 42.63 23.27 -33.36
N GLN A 7 42.35 23.99 -34.44
CA GLN A 7 41.60 23.47 -35.60
C GLN A 7 42.34 22.32 -36.28
N HIS A 8 43.66 22.38 -36.35
CA HIS A 8 44.48 21.34 -36.96
C HIS A 8 44.47 20.06 -36.13
N TYR A 9 44.55 20.16 -34.80
CA TYR A 9 44.41 19.02 -33.89
C TYR A 9 43.02 18.39 -33.96
N ASN A 10 41.97 19.21 -34.01
CA ASN A 10 40.59 18.73 -34.18
C ASN A 10 40.38 18.00 -35.52
N ALA A 11 40.95 18.55 -36.60
CA ALA A 11 40.90 17.92 -37.92
C ALA A 11 41.65 16.59 -37.96
N LEU A 12 42.79 16.48 -37.28
CA LEU A 12 43.56 15.25 -37.12
C LEU A 12 42.77 14.20 -36.32
N ALA A 13 42.23 14.58 -35.16
CA ALA A 13 41.41 13.70 -34.33
C ALA A 13 40.20 13.15 -35.10
N LYS A 14 39.49 14.03 -35.84
CA LYS A 14 38.34 13.65 -36.68
C LYS A 14 38.74 12.72 -37.82
N LYS A 15 39.91 12.89 -38.42
CA LYS A 15 40.44 12.02 -39.48
C LYS A 15 40.81 10.63 -38.92
N MET A 16 41.42 10.58 -37.74
CA MET A 16 41.74 9.34 -37.04
C MET A 16 40.47 8.57 -36.63
N MET A 17 39.48 9.26 -36.05
CA MET A 17 38.19 8.65 -35.70
C MET A 17 37.43 8.10 -36.92
N LYS A 18 37.50 8.79 -38.08
CA LYS A 18 36.89 8.33 -39.33
C LYS A 18 37.65 7.20 -40.02
N ALA A 19 38.98 7.15 -39.86
CA ALA A 19 39.83 6.12 -40.47
C ALA A 19 39.77 4.79 -39.71
N THR A 20 39.30 4.82 -38.46
CA THR A 20 39.08 3.61 -37.66
C THR A 20 37.72 3.05 -38.05
N LYS A 21 37.68 1.80 -38.55
CA LYS A 21 36.39 1.12 -38.78
C LYS A 21 35.66 1.06 -37.44
N LEU A 22 34.41 1.52 -37.40
CA LEU A 22 33.56 1.28 -36.24
C LEU A 22 33.37 -0.23 -36.14
N ASP A 23 33.92 -0.83 -35.09
CA ASP A 23 33.55 -2.19 -34.71
C ASP A 23 32.06 -2.16 -34.38
N SER A 24 31.27 -2.72 -35.29
CA SER A 24 29.86 -2.93 -35.01
C SER A 24 29.78 -3.94 -33.87
N PRO A 25 28.95 -3.70 -32.85
CA PRO A 25 28.65 -4.73 -31.89
C PRO A 25 28.21 -6.00 -32.64
N GLY A 26 28.57 -7.16 -32.08
CA GLY A 26 28.16 -8.45 -32.63
C GLY A 26 26.63 -8.53 -32.75
N PRO A 27 26.09 -9.37 -33.64
CA PRO A 27 24.65 -9.46 -33.91
C PRO A 27 23.82 -9.70 -32.65
N ASP A 28 24.40 -10.36 -31.64
CA ASP A 28 23.73 -10.72 -30.39
C ASP A 28 23.98 -9.74 -29.23
N PHE A 29 24.66 -8.62 -29.47
CA PHE A 29 24.98 -7.65 -28.42
C PHE A 29 23.74 -7.14 -27.69
N THR A 30 22.71 -6.74 -28.45
CA THR A 30 21.45 -6.27 -27.87
C THR A 30 20.74 -7.39 -27.12
N ALA A 31 20.79 -8.63 -27.62
CA ALA A 31 20.18 -9.78 -26.96
C ALA A 31 20.86 -10.09 -25.61
N ASN A 32 22.20 -10.07 -25.56
CA ASN A 32 22.97 -10.31 -24.34
C ASN A 32 22.75 -9.21 -23.28
N ILE A 33 22.72 -7.94 -23.71
CA ILE A 33 22.41 -6.81 -22.82
C ILE A 33 20.98 -6.96 -22.27
N MET A 34 20.01 -7.27 -23.13
CA MET A 34 18.61 -7.41 -22.72
C MET A 34 18.41 -8.61 -21.79
N GLN A 35 19.15 -9.69 -22.00
CA GLN A 35 19.13 -10.86 -21.13
C GLN A 35 19.68 -10.54 -19.72
N GLN A 36 20.79 -9.79 -19.63
CA GLN A 36 21.32 -9.33 -18.34
C GLN A 36 20.38 -8.34 -17.65
N LEU A 37 19.74 -7.43 -18.39
CA LEU A 37 18.74 -6.50 -17.85
C LEU A 37 17.49 -7.23 -17.35
N LYS A 38 17.04 -8.28 -18.04
CA LYS A 38 15.87 -9.07 -17.64
C LYS A 38 16.11 -9.83 -16.33
N VAL A 39 17.31 -10.40 -16.15
CA VAL A 39 17.73 -11.03 -14.88
C VAL A 39 17.82 -10.00 -13.75
N SER A 40 18.23 -8.76 -14.06
CA SER A 40 18.24 -7.67 -13.06
C SER A 40 16.83 -7.14 -12.73
N GLN A 41 15.89 -7.15 -13.69
CA GLN A 41 14.50 -6.73 -13.48
C GLN A 41 13.65 -7.76 -12.72
N GLU A 42 14.04 -9.03 -12.67
CA GLU A 42 13.40 -10.03 -11.80
C GLU A 42 13.55 -9.71 -10.31
N SER A 43 14.46 -8.80 -9.94
CA SER A 43 14.39 -8.08 -8.66
C SER A 43 13.26 -7.04 -8.68
N THR A 44 12.06 -7.49 -9.05
CA THR A 44 10.83 -6.72 -8.90
C THR A 44 10.79 -6.22 -7.47
N ILE A 45 10.68 -4.91 -7.30
CA ILE A 45 10.38 -4.26 -6.03
C ILE A 45 9.04 -4.83 -5.58
N ALA A 46 9.09 -5.95 -4.88
CA ALA A 46 7.91 -6.65 -4.43
C ALA A 46 7.23 -5.71 -3.45
N TYR A 47 6.04 -5.23 -3.82
CA TYR A 47 5.24 -4.38 -2.97
C TYR A 47 5.06 -5.08 -1.62
N LYS A 48 5.77 -4.58 -0.61
CA LYS A 48 5.66 -5.06 0.77
C LYS A 48 4.51 -4.28 1.39
N PRO A 49 3.35 -4.90 1.62
CA PRO A 49 2.23 -4.19 2.22
C PRO A 49 2.66 -3.63 3.59
N PRO A 50 2.29 -2.38 3.92
CA PRO A 50 2.74 -1.69 5.13
C PRO A 50 2.29 -2.43 6.41
N ILE A 51 1.21 -3.21 6.31
CA ILE A 51 0.68 -4.03 7.40
C ILE A 51 0.56 -5.46 6.87
N SER A 52 1.11 -6.42 7.60
CA SER A 52 1.00 -7.84 7.24
C SER A 52 -0.46 -8.30 7.29
N LYS A 53 -0.82 -9.29 6.47
CA LYS A 53 -2.18 -9.88 6.47
C LYS A 53 -2.61 -10.37 7.86
N ARG A 54 -1.64 -10.86 8.66
CA ARG A 54 -1.85 -11.30 10.04
C ARG A 54 -2.16 -10.12 10.97
N ALA A 55 -1.44 -9.01 10.83
CA ALA A 55 -1.69 -7.80 11.63
C ALA A 55 -3.09 -7.22 11.37
N TRP A 56 -3.57 -7.23 10.12
CA TRP A 56 -4.95 -6.86 9.81
C TRP A 56 -5.98 -7.76 10.49
N PHE A 57 -5.72 -9.07 10.55
CA PHE A 57 -6.61 -10.01 11.26
C PHE A 57 -6.66 -9.72 12.77
N PHE A 58 -5.53 -9.43 13.41
CA PHE A 58 -5.51 -9.05 14.82
C PHE A 58 -6.27 -7.76 15.10
N ILE A 59 -6.09 -6.72 14.26
CA ILE A 59 -6.84 -5.46 14.39
C ILE A 59 -8.34 -5.73 14.29
N PHE A 60 -8.77 -6.50 13.30
CA PHE A 60 -10.17 -6.87 13.15
C PHE A 60 -10.71 -7.63 14.35
N ALA A 61 -9.96 -8.62 14.86
CA ALA A 61 -10.36 -9.41 16.02
C ALA A 61 -10.56 -8.54 17.28
N ILE A 62 -9.64 -7.59 17.54
CA ILE A 62 -9.74 -6.67 18.67
C ILE A 62 -10.99 -5.78 18.56
N VAL A 63 -11.27 -5.23 17.38
CA VAL A 63 -12.44 -4.38 17.14
C VAL A 63 -13.74 -5.16 17.35
N VAL A 64 -13.83 -6.38 16.80
CA VAL A 64 -15.02 -7.22 16.97
C VAL A 64 -15.21 -7.63 18.43
N LEU A 65 -14.14 -8.00 19.14
CA LEU A 65 -14.19 -8.30 20.57
C LEU A 65 -14.67 -7.11 21.40
N GLY A 66 -14.19 -5.90 21.10
CA GLY A 66 -14.63 -4.67 21.77
C GLY A 66 -16.10 -4.33 21.50
N LEU A 67 -16.57 -4.55 20.27
CA LEU A 67 -17.99 -4.37 19.94
C LEU A 67 -18.87 -5.41 20.64
N VAL A 68 -18.48 -6.67 20.63
CA VAL A 68 -19.23 -7.74 21.31
C VAL A 68 -19.27 -7.51 22.82
N SER A 69 -18.16 -7.11 23.44
CA SER A 69 -18.16 -6.78 24.87
C SER A 69 -19.04 -5.57 25.18
N TYR A 70 -19.02 -4.52 24.35
CA TYR A 70 -19.93 -3.38 24.49
C TYR A 70 -21.40 -3.80 24.37
N VAL A 71 -21.73 -4.72 23.47
CA VAL A 71 -23.10 -5.21 23.33
C VAL A 71 -23.57 -6.01 24.53
N LEU A 72 -22.70 -6.86 25.08
CA LEU A 72 -23.03 -7.76 26.18
C LEU A 72 -23.05 -7.04 27.53
N TYR A 73 -22.12 -6.11 27.76
CA TYR A 73 -21.89 -5.46 29.05
C TYR A 73 -22.17 -3.95 29.05
N GLY A 74 -22.39 -3.31 27.89
CA GLY A 74 -22.57 -1.86 27.79
C GLY A 74 -23.90 -1.32 28.31
N ASN A 75 -24.78 -2.20 28.83
CA ASN A 75 -25.98 -1.80 29.55
C ASN A 75 -25.75 -1.72 31.07
N GLU A 76 -24.59 -2.18 31.54
CA GLU A 76 -24.15 -2.09 32.93
C GLU A 76 -23.24 -0.86 33.01
N SER A 77 -23.82 0.21 33.53
CA SER A 77 -23.16 1.48 33.79
C SER A 77 -21.83 1.23 34.52
N SER A 78 -20.74 1.74 33.93
CA SER A 78 -19.34 1.64 34.35
C SER A 78 -18.62 0.33 33.98
N LEU A 79 -18.13 0.33 32.73
CA LEU A 79 -16.88 -0.33 32.39
C LEU A 79 -15.75 0.36 33.20
N GLY A 80 -15.55 -0.02 34.48
CA GLY A 80 -14.62 0.64 35.42
C GLY A 80 -13.13 0.70 35.01
N TRP A 81 -12.78 0.08 33.88
CA TRP A 81 -11.48 0.23 33.21
C TRP A 81 -11.39 1.51 32.36
N PHE A 82 -12.51 2.02 31.86
CA PHE A 82 -12.58 3.31 31.13
C PHE A 82 -12.72 4.53 32.05
N ASP A 83 -13.15 4.37 33.32
CA ASP A 83 -13.29 5.50 34.26
C ASP A 83 -11.96 6.21 34.56
N ASN A 84 -10.82 5.53 34.39
CA ASN A 84 -9.48 6.14 34.55
C ASN A 84 -8.90 6.69 33.24
N ILE A 85 -9.54 6.45 32.10
CA ILE A 85 -9.13 7.07 30.83
C ILE A 85 -9.89 8.39 30.73
N SER A 86 -9.33 9.42 31.35
CA SER A 86 -9.79 10.79 31.17
C SER A 86 -9.59 11.20 29.72
N TRP A 87 -10.61 11.01 28.89
CA TRP A 87 -10.71 11.51 27.51
C TRP A 87 -10.92 13.03 27.50
N ARG A 88 -10.00 13.76 28.14
CA ARG A 88 -10.05 15.22 28.28
C ARG A 88 -9.98 15.99 26.93
N TYR A 89 -9.77 15.26 25.82
CA TYR A 89 -9.79 15.80 24.46
C TYR A 89 -11.07 15.46 23.68
N ALA A 90 -11.96 14.60 24.20
CA ALA A 90 -13.20 14.22 23.52
C ALA A 90 -14.40 15.09 23.94
N GLU A 91 -14.38 15.62 25.17
CA GLU A 91 -15.48 16.39 25.79
C GLU A 91 -15.84 17.70 25.06
N GLU A 92 -14.97 18.24 24.20
CA GLU A 92 -15.28 19.46 23.41
C GLU A 92 -15.72 19.16 21.97
N SER A 93 -15.84 17.89 21.58
CA SER A 93 -16.25 17.58 20.22
C SER A 93 -17.75 17.82 20.05
N LYS A 94 -18.13 18.74 19.15
CA LYS A 94 -19.53 18.96 18.72
C LYS A 94 -20.26 17.67 18.32
N LEU A 95 -19.51 16.61 18.01
CA LEU A 95 -20.01 15.29 17.70
C LEU A 95 -20.73 14.64 18.88
N GLU A 96 -20.21 14.73 20.12
CA GLU A 96 -20.91 14.20 21.29
C GLU A 96 -22.23 14.92 21.53
N GLN A 97 -22.26 16.24 21.33
CA GLN A 97 -23.48 17.04 21.48
C GLN A 97 -24.53 16.73 20.39
N LEU A 98 -24.09 16.41 19.16
CA LEU A 98 -24.97 15.97 18.06
C LEU A 98 -25.47 14.52 18.23
N LEU A 99 -24.68 13.65 18.88
CA LEU A 99 -25.00 12.24 19.07
C LEU A 99 -25.71 11.96 20.42
N SER A 100 -25.62 12.86 21.39
CA SER A 100 -26.24 12.76 22.73
C SER A 100 -27.76 12.62 22.69
N GLY A 101 -28.42 13.18 21.65
CA GLY A 101 -29.86 13.02 21.44
C GLY A 101 -30.28 11.73 20.72
N MET A 102 -29.33 10.92 20.24
CA MET A 102 -29.61 9.79 19.36
C MET A 102 -29.73 8.49 20.15
N VAL A 103 -30.97 8.08 20.42
CA VAL A 103 -31.26 6.76 21.02
C VAL A 103 -31.10 5.68 19.95
N ILE A 104 -29.92 5.06 19.89
CA ILE A 104 -29.68 3.93 18.98
C ILE A 104 -30.39 2.69 19.55
N SER A 105 -31.40 2.20 18.84
CA SER A 105 -32.07 0.94 19.19
C SER A 105 -31.12 -0.25 19.07
N LYS A 106 -31.24 -1.21 19.99
CA LYS A 106 -30.46 -2.47 19.96
C LYS A 106 -30.58 -3.19 18.61
N THR A 107 -31.73 -3.13 17.95
CA THR A 107 -31.95 -3.71 16.61
C THR A 107 -31.06 -3.09 15.55
N ILE A 108 -30.93 -1.76 15.54
CA ILE A 108 -30.07 -1.02 14.60
C ILE A 108 -28.60 -1.39 14.85
N LEU A 109 -28.23 -1.50 16.12
CA LEU A 109 -26.89 -1.89 16.53
C LEU A 109 -26.53 -3.30 16.05
N TYR A 110 -27.38 -4.30 16.29
CA TYR A 110 -27.16 -5.68 15.82
C TYR A 110 -27.08 -5.76 14.29
N THR A 111 -27.98 -5.06 13.61
CA THR A 111 -28.03 -5.03 12.14
C THR A 111 -26.74 -4.44 11.58
N THR A 112 -26.23 -3.36 12.17
CA THR A 112 -25.00 -2.69 11.72
C THR A 112 -23.78 -3.60 11.88
N ILE A 113 -23.68 -4.32 13.00
CA ILE A 113 -22.57 -5.27 13.23
C ILE A 113 -22.61 -6.41 12.21
N ILE A 114 -23.77 -7.04 12.03
CA ILE A 114 -23.93 -8.14 11.07
C ILE A 114 -23.65 -7.67 9.65
N PHE A 115 -24.18 -6.50 9.27
CA PHE A 115 -23.92 -5.90 7.96
C PHE A 115 -22.43 -5.62 7.73
N GLY A 116 -21.73 -5.11 8.74
CA GLY A 116 -20.28 -4.91 8.70
C GLY A 116 -19.53 -6.23 8.45
N ILE A 117 -19.85 -7.29 9.19
CA ILE A 117 -19.23 -8.61 9.01
C ILE A 117 -19.47 -9.14 7.58
N LEU A 118 -20.70 -9.02 7.07
CA LEU A 118 -21.05 -9.45 5.71
C LEU A 118 -20.27 -8.68 4.64
N MET A 119 -20.09 -7.37 4.81
CA MET A 119 -19.27 -6.55 3.91
C MET A 119 -17.82 -7.06 3.83
N PHE A 120 -17.20 -7.41 4.96
CA PHE A 120 -15.83 -7.95 4.96
C PHE A 120 -15.73 -9.31 4.25
N ILE A 121 -16.72 -10.17 4.44
CA ILE A 121 -16.81 -11.46 3.74
C ILE A 121 -16.92 -11.21 2.23
N GLN A 122 -17.78 -10.29 1.81
CA GLN A 122 -17.95 -9.95 0.39
C GLN A 122 -16.65 -9.45 -0.24
N VAL A 123 -15.93 -8.54 0.42
CA VAL A 123 -14.65 -8.03 -0.07
C VAL A 123 -13.61 -9.14 -0.21
N THR A 124 -13.55 -10.08 0.74
CA THR A 124 -12.61 -11.21 0.71
C THR A 124 -12.92 -12.17 -0.45
N THR A 125 -14.20 -12.50 -0.64
CA THR A 125 -14.65 -13.35 -1.75
C THR A 125 -14.36 -12.70 -3.10
N LEU A 126 -14.64 -11.41 -3.24
CA LEU A 126 -14.40 -10.66 -4.47
C LEU A 126 -12.90 -10.60 -4.79
N LYS A 127 -12.07 -10.33 -3.78
CA LYS A 127 -10.61 -10.37 -3.92
C LYS A 127 -10.13 -11.73 -4.40
N ASN A 128 -10.58 -12.81 -3.76
CA ASN A 128 -10.19 -14.17 -4.15
C ASN A 128 -10.67 -14.55 -5.56
N TYR A 129 -11.82 -14.04 -6.00
CA TYR A 129 -12.33 -14.24 -7.35
C TYR A 129 -11.44 -13.55 -8.40
N PHE A 130 -11.07 -12.29 -8.18
CA PHE A 130 -10.17 -11.56 -9.08
C PHE A 130 -8.75 -12.13 -9.09
N ASP A 131 -8.20 -12.51 -7.93
CA ASP A 131 -6.87 -13.14 -7.84
C ASP A 131 -6.82 -14.43 -8.68
N LYS A 132 -7.87 -15.25 -8.68
CA LYS A 132 -7.96 -16.47 -9.52
C LYS A 132 -8.07 -16.17 -11.01
N ARG A 133 -8.82 -15.13 -11.38
CA ARG A 133 -9.06 -14.76 -12.79
C ARG A 133 -7.84 -14.09 -13.44
N LEU A 134 -7.06 -13.34 -12.67
CA LEU A 134 -5.87 -12.62 -13.14
C LEU A 134 -4.59 -13.46 -13.08
N ALA A 135 -4.61 -14.59 -12.37
CA ALA A 135 -3.51 -15.55 -12.31
C ALA A 135 -3.56 -16.63 -13.43
N THR A 136 -4.53 -16.53 -14.35
CA THR A 136 -4.60 -17.33 -15.60
C THR A 136 -4.21 -16.43 -16.77
#